data_AF-A0A6L6GBQ5-F1
#
_entry.id   AF-A0A6L6GBQ5-F1
#
_cell.length_a   1.000
_cell.length_b   1.000
_cell.length_c   1.000
_cell.angle_alpha   90.00
_cell.angle_beta   90.00
_cell.angle_gamma   90.00
#
_symmetry.space_group_name_H-M   'P 1'
#
loop_
_entity.id
_entity.type
_entity.pdbx_description
1 polymer ?
#
loop_
_entity_poly.entity_id
_entity_poly.type
_entity_poly.pdbx_seq_one_letter_code
_entity_poly.pdbx_strand_id
1 'polypeptide(L)' 'MIIWCDENQLPKKAKDFKNYLINYLEDLDRSSFLGERTFAYDDTEDEFIEDDIQSFYKLWVAKQFGI' A
#
# COMPACT_ATOMS: atom_id res chain seq x y z
N MET A 1 -9.54 -0.66 14.93
CA MET A 1 -10.54 -0.40 13.88
C MET A 1 -9.73 -0.09 12.62
N ILE A 2 -9.59 -1.06 11.71
CA ILE A 2 -8.86 -0.84 10.46
C ILE A 2 -9.80 -0.01 9.58
N ILE A 3 -9.49 1.26 9.38
CA ILE A 3 -10.25 2.12 8.47
C ILE A 3 -9.82 1.73 7.07
N TRP A 4 -10.62 0.88 6.43
CA TRP A 4 -10.51 0.63 5.00
C TRP A 4 -10.94 1.92 4.30
N CYS A 5 -9.97 2.72 3.81
CA CYS A 5 -10.27 3.82 2.90
C CYS A 5 -11.09 3.28 1.73
N ASP A 6 -12.21 3.94 1.49
CA ASP A 6 -13.23 3.59 0.50
C ASP A 6 -12.56 3.26 -0.84
N GLU A 7 -12.74 2.04 -1.33
CA GLU A 7 -12.05 1.51 -2.52
C GLU A 7 -12.31 2.30 -3.81
N ASN A 8 -13.25 3.25 -3.78
CA ASN A 8 -13.61 4.12 -4.91
C ASN A 8 -12.81 5.43 -4.98
N GLN A 9 -12.00 5.78 -3.98
CA GLN A 9 -11.23 7.05 -3.99
C GLN A 9 -9.72 6.87 -4.14
N LEU A 10 -9.21 5.64 -4.06
CA LEU A 10 -7.79 5.40 -4.28
C LEU A 10 -7.45 5.49 -5.78
N PRO A 11 -6.42 6.24 -6.18
CA PRO A 11 -5.93 6.20 -7.55
C PRO A 11 -5.49 4.78 -7.90
N LYS A 12 -5.64 4.42 -9.19
CA LYS A 12 -5.43 3.06 -9.68
C LYS A 12 -4.10 2.44 -9.24
N LYS A 13 -3.02 3.23 -9.22
CA LYS A 13 -1.68 2.81 -8.75
C LYS A 13 -1.67 2.40 -7.27
N ALA A 14 -2.30 3.18 -6.40
CA ALA A 14 -2.37 2.87 -4.97
C ALA A 14 -3.17 1.59 -4.72
N LYS A 15 -4.22 1.35 -5.51
CA LYS A 15 -5.00 0.10 -5.46
C LYS A 15 -4.19 -1.11 -5.93
N ASP A 16 -3.47 -0.99 -7.05
CA ASP A 16 -2.61 -2.05 -7.57
C ASP A 16 -1.48 -2.40 -6.59
N PHE A 17 -0.87 -1.38 -5.97
CA PHE A 17 0.12 -1.57 -4.92
C PHE A 17 -0.44 -2.26 -3.68
N LYS A 18 -1.61 -1.83 -3.19
CA LYS A 18 -2.27 -2.45 -2.03
C LYS A 18 -2.50 -3.94 -2.27
N ASN A 19 -3.04 -4.31 -3.44
CA ASN A 19 -3.23 -5.71 -3.80
C ASN A 19 -1.91 -6.47 -3.90
N TYR A 20 -0.87 -5.86 -4.49
CA TYR A 20 0.45 -6.45 -4.53
C TYR A 20 1.00 -6.72 -3.12
N LEU A 21 0.91 -5.73 -2.21
CA LEU A 21 1.44 -5.85 -0.86
C LEU A 21 0.69 -6.91 -0.04
N ILE A 22 -0.64 -6.99 -0.18
CA ILE A 22 -1.46 -8.03 0.47
C ILE A 22 -1.01 -9.41 0.01
N ASN A 23 -1.01 -9.67 -1.31
CA ASN A 23 -0.60 -10.97 -1.84
C ASN A 23 0.84 -11.33 -1.44
N TYR A 24 1.76 -10.36 -1.50
CA TYR A 24 3.15 -10.56 -1.10
C TYR A 24 3.29 -10.95 0.37
N LEU A 25 2.51 -10.33 1.26
CA LEU A 25 2.56 -10.64 2.69
C LEU A 25 1.84 -11.95 3.02
N GLU A 26 0.80 -12.32 2.27
CA GLU A 26 0.16 -13.64 2.38
C GLU A 26 1.12 -14.76 1.96
N ASP A 27 1.84 -14.60 0.84
CA ASP A 27 2.88 -15.55 0.39
C ASP A 27 3.98 -15.77 1.43
N LEU A 28 4.27 -14.74 2.24
CA LEU A 28 5.28 -14.78 3.30
C LEU A 28 4.74 -15.20 4.67
N ASP A 29 3.44 -15.52 4.80
CA ASP A 29 2.76 -15.77 6.08
C ASP A 29 2.93 -14.59 7.08
N ARG A 30 3.07 -13.38 6.53
CA ARG A 30 3.31 -12.11 7.25
C ARG A 30 2.08 -11.22 7.25
N SER A 31 0.89 -11.77 6.99
CA SER A 31 -0.38 -11.05 6.94
C SER A 31 -0.70 -10.31 8.25
N SER A 32 -0.15 -10.73 9.40
CA SER A 32 -0.24 -9.98 10.66
C SER A 32 0.38 -8.58 10.60
N PHE A 33 1.32 -8.32 9.69
CA PHE A 33 1.94 -7.00 9.48
C PHE A 33 0.91 -5.94 9.00
N LEU A 34 -0.19 -6.38 8.39
CA LEU A 34 -1.26 -5.50 7.92
C LEU A 34 -2.33 -5.23 8.99
N GLY A 35 -2.39 -6.05 10.05
CA GLY A 35 -3.53 -6.08 10.98
C GLY A 35 -3.70 -4.80 11.81
N GLU A 36 -2.61 -4.10 12.09
CA GLU A 36 -2.66 -2.85 12.86
C GLU A 36 -2.46 -1.60 11.98
N ARG A 37 -2.10 -1.78 10.71
CA ARG A 37 -1.74 -0.67 9.83
C ARG A 37 -2.89 -0.20 8.95
N THR A 38 -2.87 1.09 8.65
CA THR A 38 -3.87 1.75 7.81
C THR A 38 -3.28 2.06 6.43
N PHE A 39 -3.94 1.62 5.37
CA PHE A 39 -3.63 2.06 4.00
C PHE A 39 -4.21 3.45 3.72
N ALA A 40 -3.97 4.40 4.64
CA ALA A 40 -4.33 5.79 4.44
C ALA A 40 -3.41 6.37 3.37
N TYR A 41 -4.00 7.02 2.38
CA TYR A 41 -3.31 7.57 1.21
C TYR A 41 -3.73 9.02 1.02
N ASP A 42 -2.76 9.89 0.83
CA ASP A 42 -2.94 11.30 0.50
C ASP A 42 -2.91 11.47 -1.03
N ASP A 43 -4.07 11.77 -1.62
CA ASP A 43 -4.20 12.01 -3.06
C ASP A 43 -3.54 13.33 -3.50
N THR A 44 -3.34 14.27 -2.56
CA THR A 44 -2.70 15.57 -2.85
C THR A 44 -1.20 15.40 -3.06
N GLU A 45 -0.57 14.61 -2.20
CA GLU A 45 0.89 14.40 -2.18
C GLU A 45 1.31 13.13 -2.95
N ASP A 46 0.37 12.28 -3.39
CA ASP A 46 0.59 10.95 -4.01
C ASP A 46 1.33 9.96 -3.07
N GLU A 47 1.13 10.08 -1.75
CA GLU A 47 1.87 9.31 -0.73
C GLU A 47 0.97 8.56 0.27
N PHE A 48 1.40 7.37 0.71
CA PHE A 48 0.82 6.70 1.87
C PHE A 48 1.24 7.40 3.17
N ILE A 49 0.31 7.53 4.10
CA ILE A 49 0.55 8.17 5.41
C ILE A 49 1.43 7.30 6.31
N GLU A 50 1.29 5.98 6.22
CA GLU A 50 2.11 5.04 6.99
C GLU A 50 3.51 4.91 6.35
N ASP A 51 4.55 5.36 7.05
CA ASP A 51 5.95 5.37 6.58
C ASP A 51 6.43 4.02 6.02
N ASP A 52 6.09 2.92 6.68
CA ASP A 52 6.47 1.59 6.22
C ASP A 52 5.76 1.23 4.91
N ILE A 53 4.47 1.52 4.81
CA ILE A 53 3.68 1.29 3.58
C ILE A 53 4.21 2.19 2.46
N GLN A 54 4.54 3.45 2.76
CA GLN A 54 5.10 4.39 1.78
C GLN A 54 6.48 3.95 1.29
N SER A 55 7.31 3.38 2.17
CA SER A 55 8.60 2.79 1.80
C SER A 55 8.42 1.62 0.83
N PHE A 56 7.47 0.72 1.11
CA PHE A 56 7.12 -0.37 0.18
C PHE A 56 6.55 0.15 -1.14
N TYR A 57 5.74 1.22 -1.10
CA TYR A 57 5.19 1.84 -2.31
C TYR A 57 6.29 2.43 -3.18
N LYS A 58 7.23 3.18 -2.60
CA LYS A 58 8.40 3.72 -3.32
C LYS A 58 9.23 2.61 -3.97
N LEU A 59 9.48 1.51 -3.26
CA LEU A 59 10.20 0.35 -3.81
C LEU A 59 9.44 -0.32 -4.95
N TRP A 60 8.12 -0.49 -4.80
CA TRP A 60 7.28 -1.09 -5.82
C TRP A 60 7.22 -0.23 -7.09
N VAL A 61 7.04 1.09 -6.93
CA VAL A 61 7.10 2.05 -8.04
C VAL A 61 8.46 2.00 -8.72
N ALA A 62 9.56 2.06 -7.97
CA ALA A 62 10.92 1.97 -8.54
C ALA A 62 11.12 0.68 -9.36
N LYS A 63 10.61 -0.46 -8.88
CA LYS A 63 10.67 -1.74 -9.58
C LYS A 63 9.84 -1.77 -10.87
N GLN A 64 8.70 -1.07 -10.92
CA GLN A 64 7.86 -0.98 -12.12
C GLN A 64 8.48 -0.10 -13.21
N PHE A 65 9.21 0.95 -12.82
CA PHE A 65 9.77 1.93 -13.74
C PHE A 65 11.26 1.73 -14.04
N GLY A 66 11.91 0.74 -13.43
CA GLY A 66 13.27 0.32 -13.78
C GLY A 66 14.32 1.41 -13.63
N ILE A 67 14.24 2.19 -12.54
CA ILE A 67 15.26 3.19 -12.17
C ILE A 67 16.35 2.53 -11.33
#